data_AF-A0A7V5AQG3-F1
#
_entry.id   AF-A0A7V5AQG3-F1
#
_cell.length_a   1.000
_cell.length_b   1.000
_cell.length_c   1.000
_cell.angle_alpha   90.00
_cell.angle_beta   90.00
_cell.angle_gamma   90.00
#
_symmetry.space_group_name_H-M   'P 1'
#
loop_
_entity.id
_entity.type
_entity.pdbx_description
1 polymer ?
#
loop_
_entity_poly.entity_id
_entity_poly.type
_entity_poly.pdbx_seq_one_letter_code
_entity_poly.pdbx_strand_id
1 'polypeptide(L)'
;LKYIDPSYIIRSVPANSYDSIYCAALGQYAVHAAMAGKTAMLVGLMHDEYVHLPLKMVGSGMKVDPNGNIWMRVLEATGQPQVMRDDD
;
A
#
# COMPACT_ATOMS: atom_id res chain seq x y z
N LEU A 1 -3.11 26.09 -18.36
CA LEU A 1 -2.92 24.94 -17.45
C LEU A 1 -1.50 24.40 -17.60
N LYS A 2 -0.86 23.98 -16.50
CA LYS A 2 0.37 23.19 -16.54
C LYS A 2 0.06 21.80 -15.99
N TYR A 3 0.29 20.78 -16.81
CA TYR A 3 0.18 19.39 -16.39
C TYR A 3 1.54 18.94 -15.86
N ILE A 4 1.54 18.26 -14.71
CA ILE A 4 2.75 17.70 -14.09
C ILE A 4 2.49 16.20 -13.94
N ASP A 5 3.34 15.37 -14.55
CA ASP A 5 3.34 13.93 -14.37
C ASP A 5 4.59 13.49 -13.58
N PRO A 6 4.46 13.27 -12.26
CA PRO A 6 5.57 12.86 -11.43
C PRO A 6 5.76 11.33 -11.38
N SER A 7 5.07 10.54 -12.20
CA SER A 7 5.04 9.08 -12.07
C SER A 7 6.43 8.44 -12.06
N TYR A 8 7.28 8.81 -13.02
CA TYR A 8 8.64 8.28 -13.09
C TYR A 8 9.51 8.83 -11.96
N ILE A 9 9.33 10.10 -11.59
CA ILE A 9 10.06 10.73 -10.48
C ILE A 9 9.80 9.96 -9.18
N ILE A 10 8.56 9.57 -8.91
CA ILE A 10 8.19 8.85 -7.68
C ILE A 10 8.71 7.40 -7.71
N ARG A 11 8.70 6.72 -8.86
CA ARG A 11 9.05 5.29 -8.95
C ARG A 11 10.53 5.00 -9.17
N SER A 12 11.31 5.99 -9.59
CA SER A 12 12.74 5.81 -9.91
C SER A 12 13.69 6.22 -8.78
N VAL A 13 13.18 6.86 -7.72
CA VAL A 13 13.99 7.23 -6.57
C VAL A 13 14.40 6.00 -5.75
N PRO A 14 15.62 5.99 -5.18
CA PRO A 14 16.04 4.94 -4.27
C PRO A 14 15.11 4.81 -3.06
N ALA A 15 15.01 3.59 -2.53
CA ALA A 15 14.30 3.32 -1.28
C ALA A 15 14.88 4.17 -0.14
N ASN A 16 13.99 4.73 0.69
CA ASN A 16 14.44 5.37 1.93
C ASN A 16 14.88 4.30 2.95
N SER A 17 15.40 4.73 4.10
CA SER A 17 15.90 3.82 5.15
C SER A 17 14.82 2.87 5.68
N TYR A 18 13.58 3.36 5.83
CA TYR A 18 12.46 2.57 6.31
C TYR A 18 12.08 1.47 5.30
N ASP A 19 11.93 1.84 4.03
CA ASP A 19 11.63 0.91 2.94
C ASP A 19 12.74 -0.13 2.77
N SER A 20 14.01 0.27 2.94
CA SER A 20 15.16 -0.64 2.88
C SER A 20 15.10 -1.70 3.97
N ILE A 21 14.82 -1.30 5.21
CA ILE A 21 14.66 -2.24 6.34
C ILE A 21 13.45 -3.16 6.09
N TYR A 22 12.33 -2.59 5.66
CA TYR A 22 11.11 -3.33 5.40
C TYR A 22 11.30 -4.41 4.32
N CYS A 23 11.90 -4.04 3.18
CA CYS A 23 12.20 -4.97 2.09
C CYS A 23 13.21 -6.05 2.50
N ALA A 24 14.22 -5.71 3.30
CA ALA A 24 15.18 -6.69 3.81
C ALA A 24 14.47 -7.75 4.69
N ALA A 25 13.60 -7.31 5.61
CA ALA A 25 12.83 -8.22 6.45
C ALA A 25 11.88 -9.10 5.63
N LEU A 26 11.11 -8.53 4.70
CA LEU A 26 10.24 -9.30 3.79
C LEU A 26 11.03 -10.40 3.05
N GLY A 27 12.20 -10.05 2.52
CA GLY A 27 13.08 -11.01 1.82
C GLY A 27 13.56 -12.14 2.74
N GLN A 28 14.01 -11.81 3.96
CA GLN A 28 14.47 -12.80 4.94
C GLN A 28 13.34 -13.78 5.33
N TYR A 29 12.15 -13.28 5.67
CA TYR A 29 11.01 -14.12 6.02
C TYR A 29 10.55 -14.99 4.83
N ALA A 30 10.59 -14.46 3.61
CA ALA A 30 10.26 -15.21 2.41
C ALA A 30 11.24 -16.39 2.21
N VAL A 31 12.54 -16.14 2.38
CA VAL A 31 13.58 -17.19 2.30
C VAL A 31 13.38 -18.24 3.40
N HIS A 32 13.19 -17.83 4.67
CA HIS A 32 12.93 -18.77 5.76
C HIS A 32 11.72 -19.66 5.49
N ALA A 33 10.65 -19.08 4.96
CA ALA A 33 9.46 -19.83 4.63
C ALA A 33 9.66 -20.81 3.48
N ALA A 34 10.37 -20.40 2.43
CA ALA A 34 10.74 -21.26 1.32
C ALA A 34 11.64 -22.43 1.78
N MET A 35 12.63 -22.15 2.63
CA MET A 35 13.52 -23.17 3.22
C MET A 35 12.75 -24.14 4.14
N ALA A 36 11.66 -23.69 4.76
CA ALA A 36 10.72 -24.54 5.51
C ALA A 36 9.70 -25.28 4.62
N GLY A 37 9.86 -25.26 3.29
CA GLY A 37 9.00 -25.96 2.34
C GLY A 37 7.65 -25.29 2.06
N LYS A 38 7.44 -24.03 2.46
CA LYS A 38 6.21 -23.29 2.15
C LYS A 38 6.24 -22.78 0.72
N THR A 39 5.10 -22.90 0.03
CA THR A 39 4.92 -22.46 -1.36
C THR A 39 3.57 -21.75 -1.54
N ALA A 40 3.36 -21.14 -2.71
CA ALA A 40 2.11 -20.46 -3.09
C ALA A 40 1.61 -19.44 -2.06
N MET A 41 2.53 -18.71 -1.44
CA MET A 41 2.24 -17.70 -0.41
C MET A 41 3.09 -16.44 -0.61
N LEU A 42 2.64 -15.35 -0.01
CA LEU A 42 3.30 -14.06 0.05
C LEU A 42 3.59 -13.71 1.51
N VAL A 43 4.73 -13.06 1.78
CA VAL A 43 5.02 -12.45 3.08
C VAL A 43 4.53 -11.02 3.06
N GLY A 44 3.76 -10.63 4.08
CA GLY A 44 3.30 -9.26 4.27
C GLY A 44 3.33 -8.87 5.74
N LEU A 45 3.24 -7.57 6.01
CA LEU A 45 3.11 -7.03 7.36
C LEU A 45 1.65 -6.70 7.64
N MET A 46 1.10 -7.28 8.72
CA MET A 46 -0.26 -7.02 9.18
C MET A 46 -0.26 -6.83 10.69
N HIS A 47 -0.74 -5.67 11.15
CA HIS A 47 -0.71 -5.30 12.59
C HIS A 47 0.69 -5.47 13.21
N ASP A 48 1.71 -4.91 12.56
CA ASP A 48 3.12 -4.95 12.96
C ASP A 48 3.76 -6.35 13.01
N GLU A 49 3.09 -7.37 12.48
CA GLU A 49 3.58 -8.75 12.43
C GLU A 49 3.76 -9.25 11.00
N TYR A 50 4.85 -9.99 10.76
CA TYR A 50 5.11 -10.61 9.46
C TYR A 50 4.33 -11.92 9.33
N VAL A 51 3.45 -11.97 8.33
CA VAL A 51 2.51 -13.08 8.14
C VAL A 51 2.68 -13.74 6.77
N HIS A 52 2.36 -15.03 6.69
CA HIS A 52 2.26 -15.76 5.43
C HIS A 52 0.82 -15.72 4.92
N LEU A 53 0.63 -15.16 3.73
CA LEU A 53 -0.67 -14.99 3.09
C LEU A 53 -0.76 -15.91 1.87
N PRO A 54 -1.77 -16.79 1.77
CA PRO A 54 -1.96 -17.60 0.56
C PRO A 54 -2.14 -16.71 -0.67
N LEU A 55 -1.41 -16.97 -1.77
CA LEU A 55 -1.47 -16.12 -2.98
C LEU A 55 -2.89 -16.00 -3.55
N LYS A 56 -3.70 -17.06 -3.45
CA LYS A 56 -5.11 -17.06 -3.88
C LYS A 56 -5.99 -16.03 -3.17
N MET A 57 -5.60 -15.58 -1.97
CA MET A 57 -6.34 -14.58 -1.20
C MET A 57 -5.95 -13.15 -1.59
N VAL A 58 -4.85 -12.96 -2.30
CA VAL A 58 -4.39 -11.66 -2.80
C VAL A 58 -5.24 -11.31 -4.02
N GLY A 59 -6.49 -10.90 -3.78
CA GLY A 59 -7.57 -10.91 -4.78
C GLY A 59 -7.98 -9.56 -5.36
N SER A 60 -7.55 -8.44 -4.80
CA SER A 60 -7.61 -7.10 -5.42
C SER A 60 -6.93 -6.07 -4.51
N GLY A 61 -6.52 -4.94 -5.06
CA GLY A 61 -5.88 -3.87 -4.29
C GLY A 61 -6.81 -3.31 -3.21
N MET A 62 -6.23 -2.90 -2.08
CA MET A 62 -6.95 -2.19 -1.03
C MET A 62 -7.51 -0.88 -1.59
N LYS A 63 -8.82 -0.68 -1.48
CA LYS A 63 -9.47 0.58 -1.83
C LYS A 63 -9.57 1.45 -0.58
N VAL A 64 -9.43 2.76 -0.77
CA VAL A 64 -9.75 3.72 0.29
C VAL A 64 -11.25 3.64 0.55
N ASP A 65 -11.63 3.52 1.83
CA ASP A 65 -13.02 3.61 2.27
C ASP A 65 -13.46 5.09 2.25
N PRO A 66 -14.44 5.48 1.40
CA PRO A 66 -14.94 6.86 1.36
C PRO A 66 -15.62 7.30 2.65
N ASN A 67 -16.08 6.37 3.50
CA ASN A 67 -16.64 6.67 4.81
C ASN A 67 -15.60 6.55 5.93
N GLY A 68 -14.36 6.18 5.60
CA GLY A 68 -13.29 5.94 6.54
C GLY A 68 -12.55 7.21 6.96
N ASN A 69 -11.83 7.11 8.08
CA ASN A 69 -11.06 8.22 8.65
C ASN A 69 -10.04 8.82 7.66
N ILE A 70 -9.39 7.98 6.84
CA ILE A 70 -8.42 8.45 5.84
C ILE A 70 -9.08 9.44 4.87
N TRP A 71 -10.27 9.12 4.37
CA TRP A 71 -10.99 9.99 3.43
C TRP A 71 -11.55 11.24 4.12
N MET A 72 -12.06 11.11 5.35
CA MET A 72 -12.52 12.27 6.13
C MET A 72 -11.42 13.32 6.32
N ARG A 73 -10.18 12.89 6.62
CA ARG A 73 -9.04 13.82 6.74
C ARG A 73 -8.72 14.55 5.44
N VAL A 74 -8.96 13.92 4.28
CA VAL A 74 -8.82 14.59 2.98
C VAL A 74 -9.85 15.70 2.84
N LEU A 75 -11.13 15.41 3.13
CA LEU A 75 -12.22 16.39 3.05
C LEU A 75 -12.00 17.58 3.98
N GLU A 76 -11.54 17.33 5.22
CA GLU A 76 -11.21 18.39 6.18
C GLU A 76 -10.04 19.27 5.70
N ALA A 77 -9.00 18.66 5.12
CA ALA A 77 -7.82 19.38 4.63
C ALA A 77 -8.09 20.18 3.35
N THR A 78 -8.96 19.69 2.46
CA THR A 78 -9.27 20.36 1.19
C THR A 78 -10.48 21.30 1.30
N GLY A 79 -11.33 21.15 2.32
CA GLY A 79 -12.59 21.87 2.46
C GLY A 79 -13.67 21.45 1.45
N GLN A 80 -13.47 20.33 0.75
CA GLN A 80 -14.42 19.85 -0.25
C GLN A 80 -15.68 19.23 0.41
N PRO A 81 -16.86 19.36 -0.23
CA PRO A 81 -18.06 18.72 0.27
C PRO A 81 -17.95 17.19 0.16
N GLN A 82 -18.61 16.46 1.07
CA GLN A 82 -18.62 14.98 1.04
C GLN A 82 -19.19 14.41 -0.26
N VAL A 83 -20.16 15.12 -0.84
CA VAL A 83 -20.75 14.80 -2.14
C VAL A 83 -20.60 16.04 -3.00
N MET A 84 -19.83 15.91 -4.08
CA MET A 84 -19.78 16.92 -5.12
C MET A 84 -21.11 16.85 -5.87
N ARG A 85 -21.88 17.94 -5.84
CA ARG A 85 -23.06 18.10 -6.70
C ARG A 85 -22.61 18.89 -7.91
N ASP A 86 -23.00 18.43 -9.10
CA ASP A 86 -22.92 19.27 -10.29
C ASP A 86 -24.07 20.28 -10.17
N ASP A 87 -23.73 21.56 -10.06
CA ASP A 87 -24.70 22.64 -10.22
C ASP A 87 -24.84 22.89 -11.72
N ASP A 88 -26.01 22.55 -12.28
CA ASP A 88 -26.42 22.93 -13.65
C ASP A 88 -26.78 24.42 -13.75
#